data_AF-A0A971A4J7-F1
#
_entry.id   AF-A0A971A4J7-F1
#
_cell.length_a   1.000
_cell.length_b   1.000
_cell.length_c   1.000
_cell.angle_alpha   90.00
_cell.angle_beta   90.00
_cell.angle_gamma   90.00
#
_symmetry.space_group_name_H-M   'P 1'
#
loop_
_entity.id
_entity.type
_entity.pdbx_description
1 polymer ?
#
loop_
_entity_poly.entity_id
_entity_poly.type
_entity_poly.pdbx_seq_one_letter_code
_entity_poly.pdbx_strand_id
1 'polypeptide(L)' 'MKTHESNTPAASGFRMPAEWDKHEATWLGWPHNRTDWPGKIAPIHWVYGEIVRKI' A
#
# COMPACT_ATOMS: atom_id res chain seq x y z
N MET A 1 -17.05 -32.13 -1.47
CA MET A 1 -15.82 -31.39 -1.80
C MET A 1 -16.12 -30.51 -3.00
N LYS A 2 -16.26 -29.19 -2.81
CA LYS A 2 -16.53 -28.27 -3.93
C LYS A 2 -15.20 -27.98 -4.63
N THR A 3 -15.07 -28.36 -5.88
CA THR A 3 -13.94 -27.97 -6.73
C THR A 3 -14.11 -26.50 -7.08
N HIS A 4 -13.33 -25.62 -6.45
CA HIS A 4 -13.22 -24.25 -6.91
C HIS A 4 -12.45 -24.28 -8.24
N GLU A 5 -13.08 -23.88 -9.33
CA GLU A 5 -12.34 -23.55 -10.54
C GLU A 5 -11.27 -22.52 -10.19
N SER A 6 -10.02 -22.85 -10.51
CA SER A 6 -8.85 -22.03 -10.19
C SER A 6 -8.78 -20.84 -11.15
N ASN A 7 -9.70 -19.89 -11.00
CA ASN A 7 -9.67 -18.58 -11.65
C ASN A 7 -8.57 -17.72 -11.04
N THR A 8 -7.33 -18.06 -11.37
CA THR A 8 -6.16 -17.30 -10.94
C THR A 8 -5.98 -16.08 -11.85
N PRO A 9 -5.42 -14.97 -11.34
CA PRO A 9 -5.07 -13.82 -12.17
C PRO A 9 -4.20 -14.19 -13.37
N ALA A 10 -3.24 -15.12 -13.17
CA ALA A 10 -2.36 -15.63 -14.22
C ALA A 10 -3.13 -16.36 -15.34
N ALA A 11 -4.11 -17.20 -15.00
CA ALA A 11 -4.97 -17.88 -15.98
C ALA A 11 -5.83 -16.88 -16.79
N SER A 12 -6.08 -15.70 -16.23
CA SER A 12 -6.80 -14.59 -16.89
C SER A 12 -5.87 -13.58 -17.58
N GLY A 13 -4.56 -13.85 -17.68
CA GLY A 13 -3.57 -12.99 -18.35
C GLY A 13 -3.07 -11.79 -17.54
N PHE A 14 -3.46 -11.66 -16.27
CA PHE A 14 -2.99 -10.62 -15.38
C PHE A 14 -1.65 -10.99 -14.73
N ARG A 15 -0.87 -9.97 -14.38
CA ARG A 15 0.37 -10.07 -13.61
C ARG A 15 0.46 -8.91 -12.63
N MET A 16 1.16 -9.11 -11.52
CA MET A 16 1.61 -8.00 -10.68
C MET A 16 2.82 -7.35 -11.38
N PRO A 17 2.74 -6.07 -11.78
CA PRO A 17 3.88 -5.38 -12.37
C PRO A 17 5.00 -5.22 -11.33
N ALA A 18 6.21 -4.94 -11.79
CA ALA A 18 7.29 -4.63 -10.88
C ALA A 18 7.09 -3.25 -10.25
N GLU A 19 7.60 -3.04 -9.04
CA GLU A 19 7.46 -1.77 -8.33
C GLU A 19 8.17 -0.59 -9.03
N TRP A 20 9.08 -0.86 -9.96
CA TRP A 20 9.75 0.16 -10.76
C TRP A 20 9.04 0.48 -12.09
N ASP A 21 7.97 -0.26 -12.43
CA ASP A 21 7.15 0.08 -13.60
C ASP A 21 6.37 1.37 -13.31
N LYS A 22 5.91 2.05 -14.38
CA LYS A 22 5.18 3.32 -14.25
C LYS A 22 3.91 3.13 -13.42
N HIS A 23 3.82 3.82 -12.28
CA HIS A 23 2.62 3.87 -11.45
C HIS A 23 1.65 4.97 -11.88
N GLU A 24 0.35 4.72 -11.71
CA GLU A 24 -0.70 5.74 -11.87
C GLU A 24 -0.85 6.61 -10.60
N ALA A 25 -0.70 5.99 -9.43
CA ALA A 25 -0.79 6.65 -8.13
C ALA A 25 -0.10 5.82 -7.05
N THR A 26 0.12 6.43 -5.88
CA THR A 26 0.60 5.76 -4.67
C THR A 26 -0.42 5.92 -3.56
N TRP A 27 -0.80 4.81 -2.92
CA TRP A 27 -1.73 4.79 -1.79
C TRP A 27 -0.94 4.76 -0.47
N LEU A 28 -1.33 5.59 0.49
CA LEU A 28 -0.70 5.66 1.82
C LEU A 28 -1.76 5.59 2.91
N GLY A 29 -1.53 4.76 3.92
CA GLY A 29 -2.37 4.69 5.12
C GLY A 29 -1.99 5.76 6.14
N TRP A 30 -2.95 6.56 6.62
CA TRP A 30 -2.65 7.62 7.59
C TRP A 30 -2.30 7.04 8.98
N PRO A 31 -1.15 7.39 9.58
CA PRO A 31 -0.76 6.88 10.88
C PRO A 31 -1.65 7.49 11.95
N HIS A 32 -2.47 6.70 12.62
CA HIS A 32 -3.45 7.19 13.59
C HIS A 32 -3.36 6.48 14.94
N ASN A 33 -2.84 5.26 14.98
CA ASN A 33 -2.73 4.48 16.20
C ASN A 33 -1.56 4.96 17.07
N ARG A 34 -1.85 5.43 18.28
CA ARG A 34 -0.83 5.96 19.21
C ARG A 34 0.12 4.89 19.75
N THR A 35 -0.31 3.63 19.84
CA THR A 35 0.55 2.56 20.37
C THR A 35 1.68 2.20 19.42
N ASP A 36 1.47 2.40 18.13
CA ASP A 36 2.50 2.17 17.11
C ASP A 36 3.53 3.33 17.10
N TRP A 37 3.13 4.50 17.63
CA TRP A 37 3.93 5.72 17.70
C TRP A 37 3.97 6.35 19.11
N PRO A 38 4.50 5.65 20.14
CA PRO A 38 4.49 6.17 21.52
C PRO A 38 5.24 7.51 21.63
N GLY A 39 4.53 8.56 22.04
CA GLY A 39 5.07 9.93 22.14
C GLY A 39 5.42 10.59 20.80
N LYS A 40 5.08 9.97 19.66
CA LYS A 40 5.53 10.39 18.32
C LYS A 40 4.40 10.61 17.30
N ILE A 41 3.14 10.63 17.73
CA ILE A 41 2.00 10.74 16.80
C ILE A 41 2.03 12.05 15.97
N ALA A 42 2.41 13.18 16.58
CA ALA A 42 2.51 14.44 15.85
C ALA A 42 3.72 14.47 14.88
N PRO A 43 4.94 14.06 15.29
CA PRO A 43 6.05 13.90 14.34
C PRO A 43 5.74 12.99 13.15
N ILE A 44 5.08 11.85 13.35
CA ILE A 44 4.81 10.93 12.24
C ILE A 44 3.80 11.49 11.24
N HIS A 45 2.80 12.26 11.69
CA HIS A 45 1.90 13.00 10.79
C HIS A 45 2.68 13.97 9.90
N TRP A 46 3.65 14.69 10.46
CA TRP A 46 4.50 15.60 9.69
C TRP A 46 5.35 14.84 8.66
N VAL A 47 5.97 13.72 9.05
CA VAL A 47 6.77 12.87 8.15
C VAL A 47 5.92 12.31 6.99
N TYR A 48 4.70 11.83 7.26
CA TYR A 48 3.81 11.38 6.18
C TYR A 48 3.43 12.52 5.23
N GLY A 49 3.27 13.75 5.75
CA GLY A 49 3.11 14.94 4.93
C GLY A 49 4.33 15.23 4.03
N GLU A 50 5.55 15.02 4.54
CA GLU A 50 6.78 15.12 3.74
C GLU A 50 6.87 14.03 2.66
N ILE A 51 6.45 12.80 2.96
CA ILE A 51 6.41 11.71 1.97
C ILE A 51 5.48 12.12 0.82
N VAL A 52 4.25 12.56 1.11
CA VAL A 52 3.27 13.00 0.09
C VAL A 52 3.80 14.15 -0.78
N ARG A 53 4.64 15.04 -0.24
CA ARG A 53 5.27 16.12 -1.02
C ARG A 53 6.30 15.64 -2.05
N LYS A 54 6.80 14.41 -1.93
CA LYS A 54 7.96 13.90 -2.69
C LYS A 54 7.63 12.75 -3.65
N ILE A 55 6.42 12.22 -3.60
CA ILE A 55 5.89 11.25 -4.57
C ILE A 55 5.30 12.01 -5.74
#